data_AF-A0A975BE84-F1
#
_entry.id   AF-A0A975BE84-F1
#
_cell.length_a   1.000
_cell.length_b   1.000
_cell.length_c   1.000
_cell.angle_alpha   90.00
_cell.angle_beta   90.00
_cell.angle_gamma   90.00
#
_symmetry.space_group_name_H-M   'P 1'
#
loop_
_entity.id
_entity.type
_entity.pdbx_description
1 polymer ?
#
loop_
_entity_poly.entity_id
_entity_poly.type
_entity_poly.pdbx_seq_one_letter_code
_entity_poly.pdbx_strand_id
1 'polypeptide(L)' 'MKGGDFAKVDLNTLDIVKNFMKPKDIKKAVSIIQKHHKEFERKWDEYFS' A
#
# COMPACT_ATOMS: atom_id res chain seq x y z
N MET A 1 9.39 4.85 -16.94
CA MET A 1 9.15 3.90 -15.84
C MET A 1 8.56 2.63 -16.43
N LYS A 2 9.24 1.49 -16.31
CA LYS A 2 8.64 0.19 -16.69
C LYS A 2 7.57 -0.13 -15.65
N GLY A 3 6.29 0.12 -15.99
CA GLY A 3 5.14 0.10 -15.07
C GLY A 3 4.68 -1.28 -14.61
N GLY A 4 5.61 -2.18 -14.28
CA GLY A 4 5.29 -3.57 -13.96
C GLY A 4 5.23 -3.90 -12.47
N ASP A 5 5.94 -3.18 -11.60
CA ASP A 5 6.16 -3.62 -10.22
C ASP A 5 5.55 -2.66 -9.18
N PHE A 6 4.27 -2.31 -9.35
CA PHE A 6 3.57 -1.47 -8.37
C PHE A 6 2.17 -2.00 -8.06
N ALA A 7 1.67 -1.65 -6.88
CA ALA A 7 0.29 -1.84 -6.50
C ALA A 7 -0.27 -0.53 -5.91
N LYS A 8 -1.54 -0.26 -6.19
CA LYS A 8 -2.31 0.80 -5.56
C LYS A 8 -3.17 0.17 -4.48
N VAL A 9 -3.02 0.62 -3.25
CA VAL A 9 -3.79 0.18 -2.08
C VAL A 9 -4.57 1.37 -1.55
N ASP A 10 -5.82 1.15 -1.18
CA ASP A 10 -6.63 2.10 -0.42
C ASP A 10 -6.16 2.05 1.04
N LEU A 11 -5.73 3.19 1.59
CA LEU A 11 -5.19 3.21 2.94
C LEU A 11 -6.27 3.12 4.02
N ASN A 12 -7.53 3.49 3.72
CA ASN A 12 -8.62 3.45 4.68
C ASN A 12 -9.18 2.04 4.83
N THR A 13 -9.35 1.32 3.71
CA THR A 13 -9.92 -0.03 3.69
C THR A 13 -8.86 -1.13 3.61
N LEU A 14 -7.61 -0.78 3.29
CA LEU A 14 -6.52 -1.71 2.98
C LEU A 14 -6.75 -2.59 1.74
N ASP A 15 -7.73 -2.22 0.90
CA ASP A 15 -8.03 -2.95 -0.32
C ASP A 15 -7.04 -2.65 -1.44
N ILE A 16 -6.68 -3.68 -2.19
CA ILE A 16 -5.82 -3.53 -3.36
C ILE A 16 -6.68 -3.10 -4.56
N VAL A 17 -6.58 -1.83 -4.95
CA VAL A 17 -7.31 -1.24 -6.07
C VAL A 17 -6.71 -1.64 -7.42
N LYS A 18 -5.37 -1.72 -7.50
CA LYS A 18 -4.65 -2.22 -8.68
C LYS A 18 -3.42 -2.98 -8.23
N ASN A 19 -3.16 -4.14 -8.83
CA ASN A 19 -1.95 -4.90 -8.56
C ASN A 19 -1.26 -5.29 -9.87
N PHE A 20 -0.02 -4.83 -10.04
CA PHE A 20 0.87 -5.30 -11.10
C PHE A 20 2.03 -6.12 -10.51
N MET A 21 2.16 -6.18 -9.18
CA MET A 21 3.21 -6.93 -8.48
C MET A 21 2.94 -8.44 -8.50
N LYS A 22 4.03 -9.21 -8.33
CA LYS A 22 3.94 -10.66 -8.17
C LYS A 22 3.16 -11.02 -6.90
N PRO A 23 2.43 -12.16 -6.89
CA PRO A 23 1.61 -12.58 -5.75
C PRO A 23 2.36 -12.67 -4.41
N LYS A 24 3.65 -13.05 -4.44
CA LYS A 24 4.48 -13.14 -3.23
C LYS A 24 4.77 -11.75 -2.65
N ASP A 25 5.02 -10.78 -3.52
CA ASP A 25 5.43 -9.43 -3.13
C ASP A 25 4.23 -8.62 -2.61
N ILE A 26 3.07 -8.74 -3.27
CA ILE A 26 1.85 -8.07 -2.82
C ILE A 26 1.38 -8.59 -1.45
N LYS A 27 1.44 -9.90 -1.21
CA LYS A 27 1.11 -10.47 0.12
C LYS A 27 1.99 -9.90 1.22
N LYS A 28 3.30 -9.81 0.96
CA LYS A 28 4.25 -9.21 1.89
C LYS A 28 3.96 -7.73 2.11
N ALA A 29 3.66 -6.98 1.05
CA ALA A 29 3.32 -5.57 1.14
C ALA A 29 2.05 -5.34 1.98
N VAL A 30 0.98 -6.11 1.76
CA VAL A 30 -0.26 -6.02 2.55
C VAL A 30 0.01 -6.29 4.02
N SER A 31 0.81 -7.31 4.37
CA SER A 31 1.15 -7.57 5.78
C SER A 31 1.94 -6.43 6.42
N ILE A 32 2.82 -5.76 5.66
CA ILE A 32 3.56 -4.59 6.14
C ILE A 32 2.60 -3.42 6.36
N ILE A 33 1.71 -3.14 5.41
CA ILE A 33 0.73 -2.05 5.50
C ILE A 33 -0.19 -2.28 6.70
N GLN A 34 -0.71 -3.50 6.89
CA GLN A 34 -1.54 -3.84 8.04
C GLN A 34 -0.81 -3.63 9.37
N LYS A 35 0.46 -4.05 9.47
CA LYS A 35 1.25 -3.89 10.70
C LYS A 35 1.53 -2.42 11.04
N HIS A 36 1.67 -1.57 10.02
CA HIS A 36 2.06 -0.16 10.18
C HIS A 36 0.94 0.82 9.80
N HIS A 37 -0.32 0.35 9.75
CA HIS A 37 -1.46 1.09 9.19
C HIS A 37 -1.61 2.50 9.78
N LYS A 38 -1.61 2.61 11.11
CA LYS A 38 -1.68 3.90 11.82
C LYS A 38 -0.53 4.85 11.51
N GLU A 39 0.68 4.31 11.28
CA GLU A 39 1.84 5.12 10.95
C GLU A 39 1.72 5.68 9.52
N PHE A 40 1.20 4.87 8.60
CA PHE A 40 0.91 5.32 7.24
C PHE A 40 -0.19 6.37 7.20
N GLU A 41 -1.30 6.17 7.91
CA GLU A 41 -2.39 7.17 8.01
C GLU A 41 -1.86 8.49 8.57
N ARG A 42 -1.11 8.44 9.68
CA ARG A 42 -0.53 9.65 10.27
C ARG A 42 0.40 10.39 9.31
N LYS A 43 1.31 9.67 8.63
CA LYS A 43 2.23 10.28 7.66
C LYS A 43 1.49 10.83 6.44
N TRP A 44 0.39 10.22 6.04
CA TRP A 44 -0.46 10.71 4.97
C TRP A 44 -1.12 12.03 5.36
N ASP A 45 -1.73 12.08 6.55
CA ASP A 45 -2.35 13.29 7.08
C ASP A 45 -1.31 14.42 7.26
N GLU A 46 -0.10 14.10 7.73
CA GLU A 46 1.02 15.05 7.84
C GLU A 46 1.50 15.59 6.48
N TYR A 47 1.43 14.79 5.41
CA TYR A 47 1.88 15.21 4.08
C TYR A 47 0.86 16.12 3.36
N PHE A 48 -0.44 15.94 3.64
CA PHE A 48 -1.54 16.67 3.00
C PHE A 48 -2.13 17.82 3.85
N SER A 49 -1.67 17.99 5.09
CA SER A 49 -1.99 19.16 5.94
C SER A 49 -1.10 20.35 5.61
#